data_AF-A0A7W1W3S5-F1
#
_entry.id   AF-A0A7W1W3S5-F1
#
_cell.length_a   1.000
_cell.length_b   1.000
_cell.length_c   1.000
_cell.angle_alpha   90.00
_cell.angle_beta   90.00
_cell.angle_gamma   90.00
#
_symmetry.space_group_name_H-M   'P 1'
#
loop_
_entity.id
_entity.type
_entity.pdbx_description
1 polymer ?
#
loop_
_entity_poly.entity_id
_entity_poly.type
_entity_poly.pdbx_seq_one_letter_code
_entity_poly.pdbx_strand_id
1 'polypeptide(L)'
;DVTIRHKTYIRCLEHSGVIVELHRFKKNLTFCQKCNQTFNRREEKETDVAIAARLLEILFLDKCDTVVLVTGDTDIVPAVKTAQKIFPKKEIVFLMPYKRHNKELAILASRHFDVSSQNYTKHQFADPFITKKKKIIHKPSSW
;
A
#
# COMPACT_ATOMS: atom_id res chain seq x y z
N ASP A 1 5.39 -14.10 -16.31
CA ASP A 1 6.42 -13.25 -15.67
C ASP A 1 5.78 -12.39 -14.56
N VAL A 2 6.35 -12.41 -13.35
CA VAL A 2 5.82 -11.69 -12.17
C VAL A 2 5.86 -10.17 -12.36
N THR A 3 6.91 -9.66 -12.98
CA THR A 3 7.11 -8.23 -13.24
C THR A 3 6.10 -7.72 -14.26
N ILE A 4 5.86 -8.47 -15.35
CA ILE A 4 4.85 -8.11 -16.34
C ILE A 4 3.46 -8.07 -15.69
N ARG A 5 3.11 -9.09 -14.91
CA ARG A 5 1.84 -9.16 -14.17
C ARG A 5 1.64 -7.97 -13.24
N HIS A 6 2.68 -7.56 -12.52
CA HIS A 6 2.64 -6.42 -11.61
C HIS A 6 2.52 -5.08 -12.37
N LYS A 7 3.27 -4.90 -13.46
CA LYS A 7 3.15 -3.71 -14.33
C LYS A 7 1.75 -3.58 -14.93
N THR A 8 1.13 -4.70 -15.30
CA THR A 8 -0.27 -4.71 -15.78
C THR A 8 -1.22 -4.25 -14.68
N TYR A 9 -1.03 -4.71 -13.44
CA TYR A 9 -1.87 -4.30 -12.30
C TYR A 9 -1.74 -2.80 -12.00
N ILE A 10 -0.50 -2.27 -11.97
CA ILE A 10 -0.24 -0.83 -11.81
C ILE A 10 -0.98 -0.01 -12.86
N ARG A 11 -0.94 -0.43 -14.14
CA ARG A 11 -1.67 0.26 -15.21
C ARG A 11 -3.18 0.27 -14.98
N CYS A 12 -3.76 -0.82 -14.49
CA CYS A 12 -5.19 -0.85 -14.15
C CYS A 12 -5.51 0.15 -13.02
N LEU A 13 -4.67 0.21 -11.98
CA LEU A 13 -4.82 1.18 -10.88
C LEU A 13 -4.79 2.62 -11.39
N GLU A 14 -3.77 2.98 -12.17
CA GLU A 14 -3.63 4.32 -12.77
C GLU A 14 -4.88 4.68 -13.60
N HIS A 15 -5.37 3.74 -14.41
CA HIS A 15 -6.58 3.96 -15.21
C HIS A 15 -7.87 4.07 -14.40
N SER A 16 -7.93 3.47 -13.21
CA SER A 16 -9.02 3.66 -12.25
C SER A 16 -8.95 4.98 -11.47
N GLY A 17 -7.90 5.78 -11.67
CA GLY A 17 -7.72 7.06 -10.99
C GLY A 17 -6.92 6.98 -9.69
N VAL A 18 -6.32 5.83 -9.39
CA VAL A 18 -5.37 5.69 -8.27
C VAL A 18 -4.07 6.38 -8.66
N ILE A 19 -3.58 7.26 -7.78
CA ILE A 19 -2.25 7.86 -7.92
C ILE A 19 -1.23 6.83 -7.43
N VAL A 20 -0.38 6.35 -8.33
CA VAL A 20 0.64 5.34 -8.01
C VAL A 20 1.98 6.04 -7.76
N GLU A 21 2.54 5.84 -6.57
CA GLU A 21 3.86 6.34 -6.18
C GLU A 21 4.86 5.18 -6.22
N LEU A 22 5.89 5.27 -7.08
CA LEU A 22 6.91 4.23 -7.23
C LEU A 22 8.20 4.62 -6.53
N HIS A 23 8.60 3.80 -5.56
CA HIS A 23 9.86 3.96 -4.82
C HIS A 23 11.00 3.12 -5.40
N ARG A 24 12.21 3.41 -4.95
CA ARG A 24 13.43 2.77 -5.46
C ARG A 24 13.72 1.46 -4.77
N PHE A 25 14.32 0.55 -5.53
CA PHE A 25 14.90 -0.67 -5.00
C PHE A 25 16.42 -0.54 -4.96
N LYS A 26 17.01 -0.77 -3.79
CA LYS A 26 18.46 -0.85 -3.65
C LYS A 26 18.92 -2.27 -3.96
N LYS A 27 19.92 -2.41 -4.83
CA LYS A 27 20.60 -3.69 -5.04
C LYS A 27 21.63 -3.87 -3.94
N ASN A 28 21.53 -4.98 -3.21
CA ASN A 28 22.47 -5.36 -2.17
C ASN A 28 22.97 -6.78 -2.44
N LEU A 29 24.28 -7.00 -2.29
CA LEU A 29 24.85 -8.35 -2.25
C LEU A 29 24.46 -8.98 -0.92
N THR A 30 23.75 -10.10 -0.97
CA THR A 30 23.32 -10.85 0.22
C THR A 30 24.04 -12.19 0.22
N PHE A 31 24.69 -12.52 1.33
CA PHE A 31 25.31 -13.83 1.55
C PHE A 31 24.31 -14.76 2.23
N CYS A 32 24.11 -15.96 1.68
CA CYS A 32 23.30 -16.99 2.31
C CYS A 32 24.18 -17.92 3.14
N GLN A 33 23.99 -17.92 4.46
CA GLN A 33 24.73 -18.79 5.37
C GLN A 33 24.40 -20.29 5.21
N LYS A 34 23.30 -20.66 4.53
CA LYS A 34 22.93 -22.07 4.34
C LYS A 34 23.60 -22.70 3.13
N CYS A 35 23.84 -21.95 2.07
CA CYS A 35 24.43 -22.47 0.83
C CYS A 35 25.78 -21.82 0.47
N ASN A 36 26.30 -20.92 1.29
CA ASN A 36 27.54 -20.17 1.09
C ASN A 36 27.64 -19.42 -0.25
N GLN A 37 26.50 -19.04 -0.83
CA GLN A 37 26.45 -18.26 -2.06
C GLN A 37 26.11 -16.80 -1.77
N THR A 38 26.74 -15.92 -2.55
CA THR A 38 26.42 -14.49 -2.58
C THR A 38 25.59 -14.21 -3.82
N PHE A 39 24.45 -13.55 -3.66
CA PHE A 39 23.59 -13.17 -4.77
C PHE A 39 23.06 -11.74 -4.63
N ASN A 40 22.65 -11.16 -5.75
CA ASN A 40 22.03 -9.84 -5.77
C ASN A 40 20.58 -9.93 -5.29
N ARG A 41 20.28 -9.28 -4.17
CA ARG A 41 18.92 -9.08 -3.68
C ARG A 41 18.51 -7.63 -3.94
N ARG A 42 17.26 -7.44 -4.37
CA ARG A 42 16.64 -6.11 -4.43
C ARG A 42 15.83 -5.91 -3.16
N GLU A 43 16.15 -4.85 -2.44
CA GLU A 43 15.44 -4.44 -1.24
C GLU A 43 14.66 -3.17 -1.55
N GLU A 44 13.38 -3.16 -1.24
CA GLU A 44 12.53 -1.97 -1.30
C GLU A 44 13.04 -0.97 -0.25
N LYS A 45 12.96 0.33 -0.57
CA LYS A 45 13.40 1.41 0.31
C LYS A 45 12.40 2.56 0.24
N GLU A 46 12.23 3.21 1.38
CA GLU A 46 11.54 4.50 1.57
C GLU A 46 10.01 4.45 1.61
N THR A 47 9.34 3.32 1.31
CA THR A 47 7.87 3.27 1.30
C THR A 47 7.24 3.77 2.61
N ASP A 48 7.72 3.32 3.78
CA ASP A 48 7.12 3.69 5.07
C ASP A 48 7.27 5.19 5.37
N VAL A 49 8.45 5.74 5.07
CA VAL A 49 8.76 7.17 5.21
C VAL A 49 7.92 8.00 4.23
N ALA A 50 7.74 7.53 3.00
CA ALA A 50 6.95 8.21 2.00
C ALA A 50 5.46 8.25 2.36
N ILE A 51 4.92 7.15 2.90
CA ILE A 51 3.55 7.11 3.41
C ILE A 51 3.39 8.10 4.56
N ALA A 52 4.33 8.13 5.51
CA ALA A 52 4.32 9.08 6.63
C ALA A 52 4.37 10.55 6.16
N ALA A 53 5.26 10.85 5.19
CA ALA A 53 5.39 12.18 4.63
C ALA A 53 4.10 12.61 3.90
N ARG A 54 3.54 11.73 3.06
CA ARG A 54 2.29 12.00 2.33
C ARG A 54 1.11 12.20 3.28
N LEU A 55 1.02 11.41 4.37
CA LEU A 55 0.00 11.60 5.40
C LEU A 55 0.04 13.02 5.98
N LEU A 56 1.21 13.49 6.39
CA LEU A 56 1.36 14.82 6.97
C LEU A 56 1.09 15.91 5.93
N GLU A 57 1.55 15.74 4.69
CA GLU A 57 1.31 16.67 3.58
C GLU A 57 -0.18 16.87 3.30
N ILE A 58 -0.95 15.80 3.13
CA ILE A 58 -2.38 15.92 2.77
C ILE A 58 -3.21 16.51 3.91
N LEU A 59 -2.83 16.25 5.16
CA LEU A 59 -3.49 16.83 6.32
C LEU A 59 -3.14 18.31 6.47
N PHE A 60 -1.87 18.67 6.26
CA PHE A 60 -1.41 20.05 6.29
C PHE A 60 -2.08 20.91 5.21
N LEU A 61 -2.19 20.37 3.99
CA LEU A 61 -2.84 21.04 2.86
C LEU A 61 -4.37 20.96 2.90
N ASP A 62 -4.94 20.46 3.99
CA ASP A 62 -6.39 20.34 4.24
C ASP A 62 -7.14 19.63 3.09
N LYS A 63 -6.53 18.59 2.50
CA LYS A 63 -7.06 17.91 1.31
C LYS A 63 -8.18 16.91 1.62
N CYS A 64 -8.37 16.56 2.90
CA CYS A 64 -9.34 15.58 3.34
C CYS A 64 -9.65 15.78 4.83
N ASP A 65 -10.81 15.29 5.27
CA ASP A 65 -11.19 15.24 6.69
C ASP A 65 -10.84 13.91 7.35
N THR A 66 -10.88 12.83 6.55
CA THR A 66 -10.59 11.47 6.99
C THR A 66 -9.54 10.85 6.07
N VAL A 67 -8.50 10.26 6.67
CA VAL A 67 -7.49 9.45 5.98
C VAL A 67 -7.68 7.99 6.35
N VAL A 68 -7.72 7.11 5.34
CA VAL A 68 -7.75 5.66 5.53
C VAL A 68 -6.38 5.08 5.17
N LEU A 69 -5.66 4.57 6.17
CA LEU A 69 -4.38 3.91 6.00
C LEU A 69 -4.60 2.40 5.83
N VAL A 70 -4.24 1.88 4.66
CA VAL A 70 -4.33 0.45 4.35
C VAL A 70 -3.01 -0.24 4.70
N THR A 71 -2.86 -0.66 5.94
CA THR A 71 -1.62 -1.29 6.42
C THR A 71 -1.85 -2.16 7.65
N GLY A 72 -0.96 -3.12 7.87
CA GLY A 72 -0.80 -3.84 9.14
C GLY A 72 0.58 -3.63 9.76
N ASP A 73 1.35 -2.66 9.23
CA ASP A 73 2.71 -2.34 9.66
C ASP A 73 2.68 -1.26 10.75
N THR A 74 3.38 -1.52 11.84
CA THR A 74 3.48 -0.64 13.01
C THR A 74 4.48 0.48 12.85
N ASP A 75 5.35 0.44 11.82
CA ASP A 75 6.35 1.50 11.61
C ASP A 75 5.71 2.86 11.29
N ILE A 76 4.42 2.88 10.92
CA ILE A 76 3.64 4.11 10.71
C ILE A 76 3.17 4.79 12.00
N VAL A 77 3.20 4.11 13.15
CA VAL A 77 2.66 4.60 14.43
C VAL A 77 3.20 5.99 14.83
N PRO A 78 4.51 6.29 14.74
CA PRO A 78 5.03 7.61 15.08
C PRO A 78 4.43 8.73 14.22
N ALA A 79 4.23 8.47 12.92
CA ALA A 79 3.64 9.42 11.99
C ALA A 79 2.17 9.69 12.34
N VAL A 80 1.41 8.64 12.66
CA VAL A 80 -0.01 8.77 13.04
C VAL A 80 -0.17 9.54 14.36
N LYS A 81 0.64 9.23 15.39
CA LYS A 81 0.63 9.99 16.65
C LYS A 81 0.95 11.47 16.43
N THR A 82 1.92 11.75 15.55
CA THR A 82 2.28 13.13 15.18
C THR A 82 1.12 13.82 14.47
N ALA A 83 0.50 13.15 13.50
CA ALA A 83 -0.64 13.67 12.76
C ALA A 83 -1.84 13.96 13.66
N GLN A 84 -2.21 13.04 14.56
CA GLN A 84 -3.32 13.26 15.52
C GLN A 84 -3.06 14.45 16.45
N LYS A 85 -1.80 14.66 16.87
CA LYS A 85 -1.41 15.80 17.71
C LYS A 85 -1.52 17.13 16.95
N ILE A 86 -1.04 17.19 15.71
CA ILE A 86 -1.00 18.43 14.92
C ILE A 86 -2.36 18.75 14.32
N PHE A 87 -3.13 17.72 13.95
CA PHE A 87 -4.40 17.82 13.24
C PHE A 87 -5.54 17.15 14.03
N PRO A 88 -5.88 17.63 15.24
CA PRO A 88 -6.81 16.93 16.15
C PRO A 88 -8.24 16.83 15.63
N LYS A 89 -8.62 17.62 14.61
CA LYS A 89 -9.93 17.55 13.96
C LYS A 89 -9.99 16.53 12.82
N LYS A 90 -8.85 16.01 12.37
CA LYS A 90 -8.75 15.08 11.25
C LYS A 90 -8.84 13.65 11.75
N GLU A 91 -9.60 12.83 11.05
CA GLU A 91 -9.79 11.43 11.41
C GLU A 91 -8.77 10.56 10.68
N ILE A 92 -8.14 9.64 11.41
CA ILE A 92 -7.25 8.62 10.84
C ILE A 92 -7.85 7.25 11.16
N VAL A 93 -8.07 6.47 10.11
CA VAL A 93 -8.71 5.15 10.16
C VAL A 93 -7.75 4.11 9.61
N PHE A 94 -7.69 2.94 10.23
CA PHE A 94 -6.93 1.80 9.69
C PHE A 94 -7.83 0.83 8.94
N LEU A 95 -7.41 0.43 7.74
CA LEU A 95 -7.95 -0.70 7.00
C LEU A 95 -6.90 -1.81 6.95
N MET A 96 -7.04 -2.83 7.78
CA MET A 96 -6.04 -3.87 7.95
C MET A 96 -6.22 -4.98 6.90
N PRO A 97 -5.19 -5.32 6.13
CA PRO A 97 -5.27 -6.40 5.14
C PRO A 97 -5.58 -7.76 5.76
N TYR A 98 -6.06 -8.72 4.95
CA TYR A 98 -6.34 -10.08 5.43
C TYR A 98 -5.13 -10.70 6.11
N LYS A 99 -5.35 -11.26 7.32
CA LYS A 99 -4.31 -11.82 8.19
C LYS A 99 -3.19 -10.84 8.58
N ARG A 100 -3.46 -9.53 8.51
CA ARG A 100 -2.55 -8.47 8.95
C ARG A 100 -3.16 -7.57 10.03
N HIS A 101 -4.17 -8.09 10.75
CA HIS A 101 -4.72 -7.40 11.91
C HIS A 101 -3.61 -7.11 12.93
N ASN A 102 -3.55 -5.88 13.42
CA ASN A 102 -2.58 -5.44 14.39
C ASN A 102 -3.27 -4.70 15.55
N LYS A 103 -3.10 -5.22 16.77
CA LYS A 103 -3.75 -4.69 17.97
C LYS A 103 -3.28 -3.27 18.31
N GLU A 104 -2.01 -2.95 18.09
CA GLU A 104 -1.47 -1.62 18.36
C GLU A 104 -2.13 -0.58 17.45
N LEU A 105 -2.22 -0.88 16.14
CA LEU A 105 -2.90 -0.01 15.18
C LEU A 105 -4.39 0.14 15.52
N ALA A 106 -5.05 -0.95 15.95
CA ALA A 106 -6.46 -0.95 16.33
C ALA A 106 -6.74 -0.05 17.55
N ILE A 107 -5.81 -0.01 18.51
CA ILE A 107 -5.90 0.84 19.70
C ILE A 107 -5.58 2.30 19.35
N LEU A 108 -4.68 2.54 18.39
CA LEU A 108 -4.22 3.88 18.03
C LEU A 108 -5.28 4.73 17.31
N ALA A 109 -6.17 4.11 16.52
CA ALA A 109 -7.18 4.80 15.75
C ALA A 109 -8.58 4.69 16.38
N SER A 110 -9.37 5.76 16.24
CA SER A 110 -10.77 5.79 16.67
C SER A 110 -11.62 4.72 15.97
N ARG A 111 -11.23 4.35 14.74
CA ARG A 111 -11.91 3.35 13.93
C ARG A 111 -10.90 2.50 13.17
N HIS A 112 -11.24 1.23 12.99
CA HIS A 112 -10.52 0.32 12.12
C HIS A 112 -11.45 -0.71 11.49
N PHE A 113 -11.00 -1.32 10.39
CA PHE A 113 -11.70 -2.40 9.69
C PHE A 113 -10.71 -3.46 9.24
N ASP A 114 -11.14 -4.71 9.18
CA ASP A 114 -10.36 -5.80 8.61
C ASP A 114 -10.89 -6.18 7.22
N VAL A 115 -9.98 -6.31 6.25
CA VAL A 115 -10.30 -6.84 4.92
C VAL A 115 -10.31 -8.36 4.98
N SER A 116 -11.46 -8.98 4.71
CA SER A 116 -11.54 -10.44 4.62
C SER A 116 -10.94 -10.96 3.30
N SER A 117 -10.60 -12.25 3.26
CA SER A 117 -10.20 -12.91 1.99
C SER A 117 -11.26 -12.77 0.90
N GLN A 118 -12.54 -12.82 1.27
CA GLN A 118 -13.68 -12.73 0.35
C GLN A 118 -13.79 -11.34 -0.27
N ASN A 119 -13.39 -10.28 0.46
CA ASN A 119 -13.37 -8.93 -0.10
C ASN A 119 -12.41 -8.84 -1.29
N TYR A 120 -11.23 -9.47 -1.22
CA TYR A 120 -10.30 -9.47 -2.36
C TYR A 120 -10.89 -10.15 -3.59
N THR A 121 -11.54 -11.31 -3.44
CA THR A 121 -12.16 -12.02 -4.56
C THR A 121 -13.31 -11.24 -5.18
N LYS A 122 -14.13 -10.55 -4.36
CA LYS A 122 -15.30 -9.80 -4.84
C LYS A 122 -14.96 -8.46 -5.52
N HIS A 123 -13.84 -7.85 -5.17
CA HIS A 123 -13.48 -6.49 -5.61
C HIS A 123 -12.26 -6.47 -6.54
N GLN A 124 -12.14 -7.48 -7.40
CA GLN A 124 -11.12 -7.50 -8.45
C GLN A 124 -11.57 -6.66 -9.65
N PHE A 125 -10.61 -6.18 -10.45
CA PHE A 125 -10.94 -5.61 -11.74
C PHE A 125 -11.65 -6.63 -12.63
N ALA A 126 -12.62 -6.16 -13.41
CA ALA A 126 -13.27 -6.97 -14.43
C ALA A 126 -12.25 -7.51 -15.46
N ASP A 127 -12.57 -8.66 -16.05
CA ASP A 127 -11.83 -9.23 -17.17
C ASP A 127 -12.75 -9.34 -18.40
N PRO A 128 -12.50 -8.60 -19.49
CA PRO A 128 -11.39 -7.66 -19.66
C PRO A 128 -11.57 -6.34 -18.89
N PHE A 129 -10.45 -5.73 -18.49
CA PHE A 129 -10.42 -4.35 -18.03
C PHE A 129 -10.29 -3.42 -19.24
N ILE A 130 -11.26 -2.52 -19.42
CA ILE A 130 -11.29 -1.55 -20.51
C ILE A 130 -10.81 -0.20 -19.99
N THR A 131 -9.64 0.24 -20.47
CA THR A 131 -9.09 1.55 -20.11
C THR A 131 -9.95 2.70 -20.66
N LYS A 132 -9.78 3.91 -20.11
CA LYS A 132 -10.42 5.14 -20.64
C LYS A 132 -10.14 5.39 -22.13
N LYS A 133 -9.01 4.89 -22.66
CA LYS A 133 -8.63 4.98 -24.07
C LYS A 133 -9.09 3.78 -24.91
N LYS A 134 -10.07 3.00 -24.43
CA LYS A 134 -10.61 1.78 -25.06
C LYS A 134 -9.58 0.67 -25.34
N LYS A 135 -8.38 0.75 -24.74
CA LYS A 135 -7.42 -0.36 -24.75
C LYS A 135 -7.92 -1.47 -23.83
N ILE A 136 -7.83 -2.70 -24.30
CA ILE A 136 -8.20 -3.92 -23.57
C ILE A 136 -7.00 -4.44 -22.79
N ILE A 137 -7.21 -4.77 -21.52
CA ILE A 137 -6.24 -5.44 -20.65
C ILE A 137 -6.90 -6.70 -20.11
N HIS A 138 -6.33 -7.86 -20.43
CA HIS A 138 -6.79 -9.13 -19.89
C HIS A 138 -6.16 -9.41 -18.52
N LYS A 139 -6.99 -9.91 -17.61
CA LYS A 139 -6.55 -10.32 -16.28
C LYS A 139 -5.63 -11.55 -16.40
N PRO A 140 -4.42 -11.53 -15.82
CA PRO A 140 -3.60 -12.73 -15.69
C PRO A 140 -4.29 -13.79 -14.83
N SER A 141 -4.16 -15.06 -15.19
CA SER A 141 -4.80 -16.21 -14.51
C SER A 141 -4.45 -16.37 -13.01
N SER A 142 -3.41 -15.67 -12.54
CA SER A 142 -2.85 -15.79 -11.19
C SER A 142 -2.94 -14.49 -10.38
N TRP A 143 -3.92 -13.63 -10.69
CA TRP A 143 -4.33 -12.48 -9.87
C TRP A 143 -5.41 -12.85 -8.86
#